data_AF-A0A9P5X0N6-F1
#
_entry.id   AF-A0A9P5X0N6-F1
#
_cell.length_a   1.000
_cell.length_b   1.000
_cell.length_c   1.000
_cell.angle_alpha   90.00
_cell.angle_beta   90.00
_cell.angle_gamma   90.00
#
_symmetry.space_group_name_H-M   'P 1'
#
loop_
_entity.id
_entity.type
_entity.pdbx_description
1 polymer ?
#
loop_
_entity_poly.entity_id
_entity_poly.type
_entity_poly.pdbx_seq_one_letter_code
_entity_poly.pdbx_strand_id
1 'polypeptide(L)'
;MRVLMLDDPMILEKTAHLQFKKLIVKPWEAIRVSHPHYLSKPLLIIIDIFSLHPQWDYPEDWQHELIGLISNYSQSHQNSPLLWLFCSHPAPHLWQLLDKAVHPLRCELSSVSLDDAEAQRDTRYFLDEGFRRIHNRHNIDDTQTWPSEEQLSRLTKATSGVHFFANAVLNFID
;
A
#
# COMPACT_ATOMS: atom_id res chain seq x y z
N MET A 1 14.49 -15.31 -1.44
CA MET A 1 14.56 -15.46 0.03
C MET A 1 15.03 -16.85 0.46
N ARG A 2 14.52 -17.95 -0.12
CA ARG A 2 14.89 -19.34 0.26
C ARG A 2 16.39 -19.67 0.17
N VAL A 3 17.13 -19.14 -0.81
CA VAL A 3 18.58 -19.39 -0.97
C VAL A 3 19.42 -18.65 0.06
N LEU A 4 19.06 -17.40 0.42
CA LEU A 4 19.78 -16.62 1.42
C LEU A 4 19.62 -17.18 2.85
N MET A 5 18.47 -17.79 3.16
CA MET A 5 18.24 -18.49 4.43
C MET A 5 19.03 -19.79 4.54
N LEU A 6 19.44 -20.40 3.41
CA LEU A 6 20.29 -21.59 3.42
C LEU A 6 21.74 -21.22 3.78
N ASP A 7 22.22 -20.07 3.31
CA ASP A 7 23.58 -19.58 3.59
C ASP A 7 23.69 -18.90 4.97
N ASP A 8 22.62 -18.29 5.45
CA ASP A 8 22.56 -17.61 6.76
C ASP A 8 21.20 -17.85 7.43
N PRO A 9 21.01 -19.01 8.10
CA PRO A 9 19.74 -19.38 8.71
C PRO A 9 19.26 -18.39 9.77
N MET A 10 20.20 -17.72 10.44
CA MET A 10 19.92 -16.76 11.50
C MET A 10 19.71 -15.34 10.96
N ILE A 11 19.56 -15.15 9.63
CA ILE A 11 19.44 -13.81 9.04
C ILE A 11 18.31 -12.99 9.66
N LEU A 12 17.19 -13.63 10.00
CA LEU A 12 16.01 -12.98 10.59
C LEU A 12 16.21 -12.58 12.06
N GLU A 13 17.23 -13.11 12.73
CA GLU A 13 17.57 -12.77 14.12
C GLU A 13 18.62 -11.65 14.21
N LYS A 14 19.13 -11.19 13.06
CA LYS A 14 20.11 -10.10 13.02
C LYS A 14 19.42 -8.75 13.19
N THR A 15 20.21 -7.73 13.50
CA THR A 15 19.72 -6.34 13.54
C THR A 15 19.12 -5.95 12.19
N ALA A 16 18.11 -5.07 12.18
CA ALA A 16 17.44 -4.66 10.94
C ALA A 16 18.44 -4.05 9.94
N HIS A 17 19.46 -3.35 10.42
CA HIS A 17 20.57 -2.87 9.59
C HIS A 17 21.28 -3.99 8.82
N LEU A 18 21.64 -5.09 9.50
CA LEU A 18 22.31 -6.23 8.86
C LEU A 18 21.38 -6.97 7.92
N GLN A 19 20.09 -7.10 8.29
CA GLN A 19 19.06 -7.65 7.41
C GLN A 19 18.93 -6.83 6.14
N PHE A 20 18.72 -5.52 6.26
CA PHE A 20 18.58 -4.60 5.13
C PHE A 20 19.81 -4.65 4.22
N LYS A 21 21.02 -4.64 4.79
CA LYS A 21 22.26 -4.76 4.01
C LYS A 21 22.35 -6.07 3.24
N LYS A 22 22.03 -7.21 3.86
CA LYS A 22 22.17 -8.54 3.25
C LYS A 22 21.03 -8.89 2.30
N LEU A 23 19.82 -8.41 2.58
CA LEU A 23 18.62 -8.78 1.85
C LEU A 23 18.27 -7.78 0.74
N ILE A 24 18.72 -6.53 0.84
CA ILE A 24 18.40 -5.48 -0.13
C ILE A 24 19.66 -4.92 -0.79
N VAL A 25 20.58 -4.33 0.00
CA VAL A 25 21.74 -3.61 -0.54
C VAL A 25 22.67 -4.52 -1.34
N LYS A 26 23.15 -5.62 -0.74
CA LYS A 26 24.08 -6.54 -1.41
C LYS A 26 23.48 -7.20 -2.66
N PRO A 27 22.24 -7.73 -2.62
CA PRO A 27 21.60 -8.24 -3.83
C PRO A 27 21.49 -7.18 -4.93
N TRP A 28 21.15 -5.95 -4.57
CA TRP A 28 21.08 -4.85 -5.53
C TRP A 28 22.45 -4.53 -6.17
N GLU A 29 23.51 -4.47 -5.38
CA GLU A 29 24.89 -4.30 -5.87
C GLU A 29 25.29 -5.45 -6.81
N ALA A 30 24.94 -6.69 -6.47
CA ALA A 30 25.23 -7.85 -7.31
C ALA A 30 24.48 -7.78 -8.65
N ILE A 31 23.21 -7.36 -8.65
CA ILE A 31 22.40 -7.16 -9.87
C ILE A 31 23.02 -6.06 -10.73
N ARG A 32 23.48 -4.96 -10.13
CA ARG A 32 24.14 -3.87 -10.86
C ARG A 32 25.36 -4.34 -11.66
N VAL A 33 26.14 -5.26 -11.08
CA VAL A 33 27.35 -5.81 -11.73
C VAL A 33 26.99 -6.87 -12.76
N SER A 34 26.11 -7.81 -12.40
CA SER A 34 25.80 -8.97 -13.25
C SER A 34 24.82 -8.66 -14.39
N HIS A 35 23.93 -7.69 -14.21
CA HIS A 35 22.85 -7.37 -15.14
C HIS A 35 22.65 -5.85 -15.30
N PRO A 36 23.64 -5.12 -15.82
CA PRO A 36 23.62 -3.65 -15.90
C PRO A 36 22.49 -3.09 -16.76
N HIS A 37 21.92 -3.89 -17.67
CA HIS A 37 20.78 -3.48 -18.50
C HIS A 37 19.50 -3.19 -17.70
N TYR A 38 19.33 -3.81 -16.52
CA TYR A 38 18.21 -3.48 -15.62
C TYR A 38 18.33 -2.09 -14.99
N LEU A 39 19.51 -1.46 -15.07
CA LEU A 39 19.75 -0.11 -14.57
C LEU A 39 19.38 0.98 -15.59
N SER A 40 18.99 0.60 -16.80
CA SER A 40 18.57 1.54 -17.84
C SER A 40 17.23 2.23 -17.53
N LYS A 41 16.48 1.72 -16.56
CA LYS A 41 15.21 2.28 -16.09
C LYS A 41 15.17 2.30 -14.56
N PRO A 42 14.43 3.23 -13.96
CA PRO A 42 14.19 3.20 -12.52
C PRO A 42 13.50 1.89 -12.10
N LEU A 43 13.97 1.29 -11.01
CA LEU A 43 13.34 0.14 -10.37
C LEU A 43 12.58 0.63 -9.13
N LEU A 44 11.27 0.38 -9.09
CA LEU A 44 10.41 0.81 -7.98
C LEU A 44 10.21 -0.33 -6.97
N ILE A 45 10.56 -0.09 -5.72
CA ILE A 45 10.15 -0.93 -4.59
C ILE A 45 8.94 -0.27 -3.94
N ILE A 46 7.80 -0.97 -3.94
CA ILE A 46 6.58 -0.55 -3.28
C ILE A 46 6.51 -1.22 -1.91
N ILE A 47 6.40 -0.43 -0.86
CA ILE A 47 6.28 -0.87 0.52
C ILE A 47 4.92 -0.42 1.01
N ASP A 48 4.01 -1.38 1.16
CA ASP A 48 2.73 -1.13 1.78
C ASP A 48 2.85 -1.27 3.30
N ILE A 49 2.90 -0.13 3.99
CA ILE A 49 2.94 0.00 5.45
C ILE A 49 1.52 -0.21 6.04
N PHE A 50 0.47 -0.33 5.21
CA PHE A 50 -0.91 -0.49 5.65
C PHE A 50 -1.20 -1.80 6.40
N SER A 51 -0.40 -2.85 6.23
CA SER A 51 -0.67 -4.13 6.90
C SER A 51 0.12 -4.27 8.20
N LEU A 52 -0.31 -3.61 9.27
CA LEU A 52 -0.09 -4.17 10.61
C LEU A 52 -1.38 -4.01 11.41
N HIS A 53 -2.18 -5.06 11.34
CA HIS A 53 -3.32 -5.28 12.21
C HIS A 53 -2.89 -5.11 13.68
N PRO A 54 -3.71 -4.54 14.57
CA PRO A 54 -3.41 -4.39 16.00
C PRO A 54 -3.18 -5.70 16.77
N GLN A 55 -3.19 -6.87 16.09
CA GLN A 55 -2.77 -8.16 16.67
C GLN A 55 -1.28 -8.48 16.45
N TRP A 56 -0.60 -7.71 15.59
CA TRP A 56 0.83 -7.87 15.41
C TRP A 56 1.54 -6.90 16.34
N ASP A 57 2.05 -7.42 17.46
CA ASP A 57 2.92 -6.74 18.42
C ASP A 57 4.29 -6.42 17.77
N TYR A 58 4.31 -5.63 16.70
CA TYR A 58 5.54 -5.02 16.26
C TYR A 58 5.76 -3.72 17.04
N PRO A 59 6.97 -3.49 17.57
CA PRO A 59 7.29 -2.24 18.26
C PRO A 59 7.05 -1.06 17.31
N GLU A 60 6.42 0.02 17.75
CA GLU A 60 6.18 1.24 16.93
C GLU A 60 7.46 1.76 16.22
N ASP A 61 8.64 1.36 16.72
CA ASP A 61 9.97 1.73 16.22
C ASP A 61 10.41 1.05 14.91
N TRP A 62 9.80 -0.06 14.45
CA TRP A 62 10.31 -0.76 13.26
C TRP A 62 10.15 0.07 11.97
N GLN A 63 9.05 0.83 11.87
CA GLN A 63 8.80 1.73 10.73
C GLN A 63 9.85 2.84 10.70
N HIS A 64 10.19 3.36 11.89
CA HIS A 64 11.23 4.37 12.08
C HIS A 64 12.58 3.83 11.62
N GLU A 65 12.94 2.62 12.05
CA GLU A 65 14.19 1.97 11.69
C GLU A 65 14.28 1.70 10.18
N LEU A 66 13.22 1.17 9.56
CA LEU A 66 13.19 0.87 8.13
C LEU A 66 13.31 2.15 7.28
N ILE A 67 12.54 3.19 7.60
CA ILE A 67 12.60 4.46 6.88
C ILE A 67 13.99 5.09 7.05
N GLY A 68 14.56 5.04 8.26
CA GLY A 68 15.93 5.49 8.51
C GLY A 68 16.98 4.75 7.67
N LEU A 69 16.86 3.43 7.54
CA LEU A 69 17.77 2.62 6.71
C LEU A 69 17.66 2.96 5.22
N ILE A 70 16.45 3.11 4.70
CA ILE A 70 16.21 3.50 3.30
C ILE A 70 16.70 4.93 3.03
N SER A 71 16.50 5.82 3.99
CA SER A 71 16.98 7.20 3.94
C SER A 71 18.51 7.26 3.82
N ASN A 72 19.20 6.54 4.71
CA ASN A 72 20.66 6.45 4.72
C ASN A 72 21.21 5.81 3.43
N TYR A 73 20.53 4.78 2.91
CA TYR A 73 20.87 4.17 1.64
C TYR A 73 20.75 5.17 0.48
N SER A 74 19.64 5.90 0.41
CA SER A 74 19.36 6.85 -0.67
C SER A 74 20.36 8.02 -0.67
N GLN A 75 20.76 8.50 0.51
CA GLN A 75 21.78 9.54 0.66
C GLN A 75 23.17 9.07 0.23
N SER A 76 23.54 7.83 0.59
CA SER A 76 24.85 7.25 0.23
C SER A 76 24.93 6.79 -1.23
N HIS A 77 23.78 6.62 -1.91
CA HIS A 77 23.69 6.10 -3.27
C HIS A 77 22.85 7.01 -4.19
N GLN A 78 23.20 8.30 -4.28
CA GLN A 78 22.43 9.31 -5.02
C GLN A 78 22.18 8.98 -6.51
N ASN A 79 23.05 8.16 -7.11
CA ASN A 79 22.94 7.73 -8.52
C ASN A 79 22.28 6.36 -8.68
N SER A 80 21.75 5.76 -7.61
CA SER A 80 21.05 4.49 -7.69
C SER A 80 19.72 4.66 -8.44
N PRO A 81 19.41 3.85 -9.46
CA PRO A 81 18.10 3.88 -10.13
C PRO A 81 16.99 3.25 -9.28
N LEU A 82 17.22 3.04 -7.98
CA LEU A 82 16.29 2.40 -7.07
C LEU A 82 15.38 3.46 -6.43
N LEU A 83 14.08 3.35 -6.68
CA LEU A 83 13.04 4.21 -6.14
C LEU A 83 12.26 3.48 -5.07
N TRP A 84 11.76 4.24 -4.08
CA TRP A 84 11.00 3.73 -2.95
C TRP A 84 9.66 4.44 -2.90
N LEU A 85 8.57 3.67 -2.89
CA LEU A 85 7.23 4.17 -2.65
C LEU A 85 6.70 3.57 -1.37
N PHE A 86 6.40 4.43 -0.40
CA PHE A 86 5.75 4.04 0.85
C PHE A 86 4.26 4.35 0.75
N CYS A 87 3.43 3.33 0.94
CA CYS A 87 1.98 3.49 1.03
C CYS A 87 1.56 3.28 2.48
N SER A 88 0.73 4.17 3.03
CA SER A 88 0.23 4.05 4.39
C SER A 88 -1.17 4.67 4.51
N HIS A 89 -1.98 4.20 5.45
CA HIS A 89 -3.15 4.97 5.89
C HIS A 89 -2.68 6.29 6.55
N PRO A 90 -3.49 7.37 6.56
CA PRO A 90 -3.16 8.59 7.30
C PRO A 90 -2.73 8.26 8.74
N ALA A 91 -1.43 8.43 8.98
CA ALA A 91 -0.76 8.11 10.24
C ALA A 91 0.05 9.33 10.68
N PRO A 92 -0.50 10.24 11.50
CA PRO A 92 0.13 11.50 11.94
C PRO A 92 1.60 11.37 12.36
N HIS A 93 1.97 10.23 12.97
CA HIS A 93 3.33 9.93 13.40
C HIS A 93 4.31 9.69 12.24
N LEU A 94 3.87 9.06 11.14
CA LEU A 94 4.70 8.87 9.94
C LEU A 94 5.04 10.21 9.27
N TRP A 95 4.10 11.17 9.28
CA TRP A 95 4.34 12.50 8.72
C TRP A 95 5.43 13.26 9.48
N GLN A 96 5.43 13.20 10.82
CA GLN A 96 6.48 13.82 11.63
C GLN A 96 7.85 13.17 11.40
N LEU A 97 7.86 11.86 11.19
CA LEU A 97 9.09 11.14 10.88
C LEU A 97 9.63 11.49 9.50
N LEU A 98 8.76 11.48 8.50
CA LEU A 98 9.12 11.90 7.15
C LEU A 98 9.63 13.33 7.22
N ASP A 99 8.90 14.27 7.82
CA ASP A 99 9.34 15.68 7.92
C ASP A 99 10.74 15.85 8.54
N LYS A 100 11.05 15.10 9.62
CA LYS A 100 12.39 15.09 10.25
C LYS A 100 13.46 14.39 9.39
N ALA A 101 13.11 13.34 8.66
CA ALA A 101 14.00 12.59 7.77
C ALA A 101 14.12 13.20 6.36
N VAL A 102 13.22 14.12 5.99
CA VAL A 102 13.05 14.70 4.64
C VAL A 102 14.02 15.84 4.37
N HIS A 103 14.66 16.43 5.37
CA HIS A 103 15.60 17.53 5.13
C HIS A 103 16.83 17.17 4.27
N PRO A 104 17.25 15.90 4.11
CA PRO A 104 18.22 15.49 3.09
C PRO A 104 17.65 14.61 1.96
N LEU A 105 16.37 14.23 1.95
CA LEU A 105 15.81 13.30 0.96
C LEU A 105 14.96 14.01 -0.09
N ARG A 106 15.16 13.68 -1.37
CA ARG A 106 14.24 14.04 -2.45
C ARG A 106 12.99 13.14 -2.36
N CYS A 107 12.17 13.33 -1.33
CA CYS A 107 10.90 12.62 -1.16
C CYS A 107 9.78 13.51 -1.66
N GLU A 108 8.96 13.00 -2.57
CA GLU A 108 7.67 13.59 -2.89
C GLU A 108 6.60 12.92 -2.04
N LEU A 109 5.68 13.72 -1.53
CA LEU A 109 4.63 13.26 -0.65
C LEU A 109 3.29 13.53 -1.30
N SER A 110 2.56 12.46 -1.56
CA SER A 110 1.24 12.51 -2.17
C SER A 110 0.23 11.87 -1.22
N SER A 111 -0.90 12.52 -1.04
CA SER A 111 -2.05 11.97 -0.33
C SER A 111 -3.17 11.70 -1.33
N VAL A 112 -3.76 10.50 -1.22
CA VAL A 112 -4.94 10.13 -1.99
C VAL A 112 -6.12 10.14 -1.04
N SER A 113 -7.13 10.96 -1.35
CA SER A 113 -8.38 10.98 -0.59
C SER A 113 -9.22 9.78 -1.01
N LEU A 114 -9.79 9.07 -0.04
CA LEU A 114 -10.75 8.00 -0.32
C LEU A 114 -12.20 8.52 -0.41
N ASP A 115 -12.43 9.82 -0.16
CA ASP A 115 -13.76 10.45 -0.15
C ASP A 115 -13.83 11.64 -1.13
N ASP A 116 -13.04 11.62 -2.20
CA ASP A 116 -13.17 12.62 -3.26
C ASP A 116 -14.27 12.27 -4.27
N ALA A 117 -14.53 13.20 -5.20
CA ALA A 117 -15.60 13.03 -6.19
C ALA A 117 -15.36 11.86 -7.16
N GLU A 118 -14.10 11.43 -7.35
CA GLU A 118 -13.75 10.29 -8.18
C GLU A 118 -14.00 8.99 -7.42
N ALA A 119 -13.51 8.88 -6.17
CA ALA A 119 -13.76 7.74 -5.29
C ALA A 119 -15.26 7.50 -5.04
N GLN A 120 -16.03 8.58 -4.88
CA GLN A 120 -17.50 8.53 -4.78
C GLN A 120 -18.16 8.00 -6.06
N ARG A 121 -17.67 8.40 -7.23
CA ARG A 121 -18.18 7.92 -8.52
C ARG A 121 -17.86 6.45 -8.73
N ASP A 122 -16.63 6.04 -8.44
CA ASP A 122 -16.17 4.66 -8.58
C ASP A 122 -16.94 3.73 -7.64
N THR A 123 -17.17 4.17 -6.41
CA THR A 123 -17.95 3.41 -5.43
C THR A 123 -19.41 3.30 -5.83
N ARG A 124 -20.01 4.37 -6.39
CA ARG A 124 -21.37 4.29 -6.94
C ARG A 124 -21.46 3.27 -8.07
N TYR A 125 -20.52 3.31 -9.00
CA TYR A 125 -20.48 2.36 -10.12
C TYR A 125 -20.31 0.92 -9.62
N PHE A 126 -19.45 0.71 -8.63
CA PHE A 126 -19.25 -0.59 -8.02
C PHE A 126 -20.52 -1.11 -7.32
N LEU A 127 -21.22 -0.26 -6.56
CA LEU A 127 -22.48 -0.61 -5.91
C LEU A 127 -23.57 -0.94 -6.95
N ASP A 128 -23.69 -0.13 -7.99
CA ASP A 128 -24.68 -0.31 -9.06
C ASP A 128 -24.51 -1.67 -9.76
N GLU A 129 -23.29 -1.99 -10.19
CA GLU A 129 -22.99 -3.29 -10.78
C GLU A 129 -23.14 -4.45 -9.78
N GLY A 130 -22.82 -4.23 -8.50
CA GLY A 130 -23.05 -5.18 -7.43
C GLY A 130 -24.53 -5.51 -7.27
N PHE A 131 -25.38 -4.51 -7.18
CA PHE A 131 -26.83 -4.68 -7.06
C PHE A 131 -27.44 -5.33 -8.29
N ARG A 132 -26.97 -4.98 -9.49
CA ARG A 132 -27.40 -5.66 -10.73
C ARG A 132 -27.09 -7.16 -10.70
N ARG A 133 -25.97 -7.55 -10.11
CA ARG A 133 -25.63 -8.99 -9.93
C ARG A 133 -26.56 -9.66 -8.92
N ILE A 134 -26.83 -9.02 -7.78
CA ILE A 134 -27.73 -9.54 -6.74
C ILE A 134 -29.15 -9.68 -7.30
N HIS A 135 -29.63 -8.68 -8.04
CA HIS A 135 -30.92 -8.67 -8.73
C HIS A 135 -31.09 -9.89 -9.64
N ASN A 136 -30.12 -10.11 -10.52
CA ASN A 136 -30.12 -11.25 -11.44
C ASN A 136 -30.02 -12.60 -10.72
N ARG A 137 -29.26 -12.67 -9.62
CA ARG A 137 -29.06 -13.91 -8.86
C ARG A 137 -30.32 -14.35 -8.13
N HIS A 138 -31.03 -13.42 -7.50
CA HIS A 138 -32.24 -13.70 -6.72
C HIS A 138 -33.53 -13.55 -7.54
N ASN A 139 -33.41 -13.29 -8.85
CA ASN A 139 -34.54 -13.11 -9.77
C ASN A 139 -35.57 -12.10 -9.21
N ILE A 140 -35.05 -10.98 -8.72
CA ILE A 140 -35.87 -9.87 -8.23
C ILE A 140 -36.74 -9.37 -9.38
N ASP A 141 -37.97 -8.99 -9.05
CA ASP A 141 -38.96 -8.56 -10.05
C ASP A 141 -38.51 -7.24 -10.71
N ASP A 142 -38.34 -7.25 -12.03
CA ASP A 142 -37.95 -6.07 -12.84
C ASP A 142 -38.94 -4.90 -12.70
N THR A 143 -40.17 -5.15 -12.22
CA THR A 143 -41.14 -4.09 -11.92
C THR A 143 -40.83 -3.34 -10.62
N GLN A 144 -39.98 -3.90 -9.75
CA GLN A 144 -39.45 -3.20 -8.60
C GLN A 144 -38.24 -2.38 -9.02
N THR A 145 -38.29 -1.07 -8.75
CA THR A 145 -37.11 -0.20 -8.82
C THR A 145 -36.19 -0.52 -7.65
N TRP A 146 -35.34 -1.54 -7.83
CA TRP A 146 -34.45 -2.04 -6.79
C TRP A 146 -32.98 -2.13 -7.25
N PRO A 147 -32.05 -1.48 -6.50
CA PRO A 147 -32.32 -0.39 -5.57
C PRO A 147 -32.85 0.83 -6.32
N SER A 148 -33.62 1.68 -5.65
CA SER A 148 -33.96 2.99 -6.21
C SER A 148 -32.71 3.88 -6.29
N GLU A 149 -32.71 4.87 -7.18
CA GLU A 149 -31.63 5.86 -7.27
C GLU A 149 -31.38 6.58 -5.94
N GLU A 150 -32.43 6.80 -5.15
CA GLU A 150 -32.29 7.38 -3.81
C GLU A 150 -31.54 6.43 -2.86
N GLN A 151 -31.87 5.13 -2.88
CA GLN A 151 -31.19 4.12 -2.08
C GLN A 151 -29.72 3.98 -2.50
N LEU A 152 -29.44 3.90 -3.79
CA LEU A 152 -28.07 3.82 -4.32
C LEU A 152 -27.25 5.05 -3.93
N SER A 153 -27.82 6.26 -4.05
CA SER A 153 -27.17 7.51 -3.64
C SER A 153 -26.89 7.55 -2.14
N ARG A 154 -27.84 7.11 -1.30
CA ARG A 154 -27.65 7.01 0.15
C ARG A 154 -26.55 6.02 0.53
N LEU A 155 -26.50 4.86 -0.13
CA LEU A 155 -25.46 3.86 0.11
C LEU A 155 -24.09 4.36 -0.34
N THR A 156 -24.01 4.97 -1.51
CA THR A 156 -22.77 5.59 -2.02
C THR A 156 -22.24 6.61 -1.02
N LYS A 157 -23.10 7.51 -0.54
CA LYS A 157 -22.73 8.50 0.48
C LYS A 157 -22.31 7.86 1.79
N ALA A 158 -23.01 6.81 2.23
CA ALA A 158 -22.68 6.08 3.46
C ALA A 158 -21.32 5.38 3.35
N THR A 159 -20.94 4.95 2.15
CA THR A 159 -19.64 4.30 1.92
C THR A 159 -18.46 5.26 1.89
N SER A 160 -18.68 6.58 1.80
CA SER A 160 -17.62 7.61 1.77
C SER A 160 -16.49 7.31 0.77
N GLY A 161 -16.82 6.76 -0.41
CA GLY A 161 -15.85 6.35 -1.43
C GLY A 161 -14.96 5.15 -1.06
N VAL A 162 -15.21 4.51 0.09
CA VAL A 162 -14.42 3.36 0.58
C VAL A 162 -14.95 2.06 -0.03
N HIS A 163 -14.23 1.54 -1.02
CA HIS A 163 -14.57 0.31 -1.73
C HIS A 163 -14.80 -0.90 -0.80
N PHE A 164 -13.97 -1.07 0.23
CA PHE A 164 -14.13 -2.18 1.18
C PHE A 164 -15.49 -2.13 1.88
N PHE A 165 -15.96 -0.93 2.24
CA PHE A 165 -17.25 -0.79 2.91
C PHE A 165 -18.41 -1.00 1.95
N ALA A 166 -18.29 -0.53 0.70
CA ALA A 166 -19.26 -0.85 -0.35
C ALA A 166 -19.38 -2.36 -0.62
N ASN A 167 -18.26 -3.08 -0.63
CA ASN A 167 -18.26 -4.53 -0.76
C ASN A 167 -18.94 -5.22 0.44
N ALA A 168 -18.71 -4.72 1.66
CA ALA A 168 -19.40 -5.22 2.85
C ALA A 168 -20.92 -4.99 2.79
N VAL A 169 -21.37 -3.85 2.27
CA VAL A 169 -22.79 -3.56 2.03
C VAL A 169 -23.40 -4.57 1.06
N LEU A 170 -22.74 -4.82 -0.08
CA LEU A 170 -23.22 -5.80 -1.06
C LEU A 170 -23.33 -7.20 -0.46
N ASN A 171 -22.29 -7.65 0.27
CA ASN A 171 -22.29 -8.97 0.91
C ASN A 171 -23.32 -9.10 2.05
N PHE A 172 -23.74 -8.00 2.66
CA PHE A 172 -24.79 -8.01 3.68
C PHE A 172 -26.18 -8.15 3.06
N ILE A 173 -26.37 -7.61 1.85
CA ILE A 173 -27.67 -7.58 1.17
C ILE A 173 -27.91 -8.83 0.33
N ASP A 174 -26.86 -9.36 -0.30
CA ASP A 174 -26.87 -10.62 -1.06
C ASP A 174 -27.21 -11.85 -0.20
#